data_AF-A0A6C0HXT8-F1
#
_entry.id   AF-A0A6C0HXT8-F1
#
_cell.length_a   1.000
_cell.length_b   1.000
_cell.length_c   1.000
_cell.angle_alpha   90.00
_cell.angle_beta   90.00
_cell.angle_gamma   90.00
#
_symmetry.space_group_name_H-M   'P 1'
#
loop_
_entity.id
_entity.type
_entity.pdbx_description
1 polymer ?
#
loop_
_entity_poly.entity_id
_entity_poly.type
_entity_poly.pdbx_seq_one_letter_code
_entity_poly.pdbx_strand_id
1 'polypeptide(L)'
;MIAKKLNGYKSQDKKFEIYSDYHCIKRDEVAHMLKECDYTCYYCKDKVLMEYGKRDPKQWTLDRIDNTMGHNTNNVLISCLACNLKRRNRTVEKFLFTKQLTIAKVGGTPPTTPIENNDIIR
;
A
#
# COMPACT_ATOMS: atom_id res chain seq x y z
N MET A 1 9.30 -5.81 -19.79
CA MET A 1 8.27 -5.45 -18.78
C MET A 1 8.86 -4.69 -17.59
N ILE A 2 9.70 -5.32 -16.73
CA ILE A 2 10.37 -4.65 -15.59
C ILE A 2 11.28 -3.50 -16.03
N ALA A 3 12.18 -3.74 -16.98
CA ALA A 3 13.12 -2.72 -17.47
C ALA A 3 12.40 -1.45 -17.99
N LYS A 4 11.27 -1.63 -18.68
CA LYS A 4 10.44 -0.50 -19.17
C LYS A 4 9.88 0.34 -18.02
N LYS A 5 9.43 -0.31 -16.93
CA LYS A 5 8.97 0.39 -15.73
C LYS A 5 10.12 1.11 -15.02
N LEU A 6 11.27 0.44 -14.84
CA LEU A 6 12.47 1.04 -14.24
C LEU A 6 12.92 2.30 -15.00
N ASN A 7 12.92 2.26 -16.34
CA ASN A 7 13.22 3.46 -17.13
C ASN A 7 12.21 4.58 -16.88
N GLY A 8 10.92 4.25 -16.77
CA GLY A 8 9.87 5.22 -16.42
C GLY A 8 10.06 5.83 -15.02
N TYR A 9 10.48 5.04 -14.03
CA TYR A 9 10.80 5.50 -12.69
C TYR A 9 12.06 6.37 -12.67
N LYS A 10 13.12 5.95 -13.37
CA LYS A 10 14.35 6.73 -13.53
C LYS A 10 14.09 8.10 -14.17
N SER A 11 13.26 8.17 -15.21
CA SER A 11 12.88 9.45 -15.82
C SER A 11 12.10 10.35 -14.86
N GLN A 12 11.23 9.78 -14.02
CA GLN A 12 10.53 10.54 -12.98
C GLN A 12 11.50 11.06 -11.93
N ASP A 13 12.36 10.21 -11.38
CA ASP A 13 13.30 10.59 -10.32
C ASP A 13 14.29 11.66 -10.79
N LYS A 14 14.76 11.57 -12.05
CA LYS A 14 15.60 12.61 -12.65
C LYS A 14 14.86 13.93 -12.79
N LYS A 15 13.58 13.90 -13.19
CA LYS A 15 12.74 15.11 -13.31
C LYS A 15 12.57 15.82 -11.97
N PHE A 16 12.55 15.07 -10.87
CA PHE A 16 12.43 15.62 -9.52
C PHE A 16 13.78 15.76 -8.79
N GLU A 17 14.90 15.54 -9.47
CA GLU A 17 16.27 15.67 -8.91
C GLU A 17 16.54 14.78 -7.68
N ILE A 18 15.88 13.63 -7.59
CA ILE A 18 15.97 12.66 -6.47
C ILE A 18 16.57 11.32 -6.91
N TYR A 19 17.07 11.23 -8.14
CA TYR A 19 17.70 10.02 -8.68
C TYR A 19 19.11 9.81 -8.13
N SER A 20 19.46 8.55 -7.82
CA SER A 20 20.79 8.16 -7.39
C SER A 20 21.26 6.93 -8.16
N ASP A 21 22.38 7.02 -8.90
CA ASP A 21 22.96 5.86 -9.61
C ASP A 21 23.44 4.76 -8.66
N TYR A 22 23.79 5.10 -7.42
CA TYR A 22 24.26 4.14 -6.43
C TYR A 22 23.11 3.40 -5.73
N HIS A 23 22.03 4.11 -5.41
CA HIS A 23 20.94 3.56 -4.61
C HIS A 23 19.74 3.08 -5.44
N CYS A 24 19.65 3.42 -6.73
CA CYS A 24 18.49 3.05 -7.55
C CYS A 24 18.29 1.53 -7.60
N ILE A 25 17.05 1.11 -7.44
CA ILE A 25 16.70 -0.31 -7.46
C ILE A 25 16.94 -0.94 -8.85
N LYS A 26 17.53 -2.13 -8.86
CA LYS A 26 17.88 -2.88 -10.06
C LYS A 26 16.80 -3.90 -10.42
N ARG A 27 16.87 -4.39 -11.65
CA ARG A 27 15.91 -5.36 -12.20
C ARG A 27 15.76 -6.61 -11.33
N ASP A 28 16.87 -7.17 -10.86
CA ASP A 28 16.86 -8.44 -10.14
C ASP A 28 16.30 -8.26 -8.72
N GLU A 29 16.54 -7.10 -8.10
CA GLU A 29 15.92 -6.72 -6.83
C GLU A 29 14.40 -6.58 -6.97
N VAL A 30 13.89 -5.93 -8.03
CA VAL A 30 12.45 -5.86 -8.30
C VAL A 30 11.86 -7.25 -8.50
N ALA A 31 12.54 -8.13 -9.24
CA ALA A 31 12.08 -9.50 -9.46
C ALA A 31 12.06 -10.31 -8.15
N HIS A 32 13.03 -10.11 -7.27
CA HIS A 32 13.08 -10.70 -5.94
C HIS A 32 11.92 -10.20 -5.08
N MET A 33 11.74 -8.90 -4.95
CA MET A 33 10.64 -8.29 -4.18
C MET A 33 9.25 -8.79 -4.64
N LEU A 34 9.02 -8.87 -5.95
CA LEU A 34 7.76 -9.40 -6.51
C LEU A 34 7.51 -10.84 -6.11
N LYS A 35 8.55 -11.68 -6.07
CA LYS A 35 8.45 -13.09 -5.64
C LYS A 35 8.28 -13.20 -4.13
N GLU A 36 9.05 -12.44 -3.35
CA GLU A 36 8.99 -12.45 -1.89
C GLU A 36 7.64 -12.02 -1.36
N CYS A 37 7.00 -11.01 -1.98
CA CYS A 37 5.65 -10.61 -1.61
C CYS A 37 4.56 -11.48 -2.25
N ASP A 38 4.93 -12.57 -2.94
CA ASP A 38 4.02 -13.43 -3.70
C ASP A 38 3.07 -12.61 -4.59
N TYR A 39 3.62 -11.67 -5.34
CA TYR A 39 2.89 -10.76 -6.23
C TYR A 39 1.70 -10.08 -5.54
N THR A 40 1.86 -9.69 -4.28
CA THR A 40 0.77 -9.10 -3.48
C THR A 40 0.97 -7.60 -3.30
N CYS A 41 -0.08 -6.83 -3.54
CA CYS A 41 -0.10 -5.39 -3.28
C CYS A 41 0.01 -5.14 -1.77
N TYR A 42 0.99 -4.33 -1.36
CA TYR A 42 1.21 -4.01 0.04
C TYR A 42 -0.03 -3.45 0.76
N TYR A 43 -0.83 -2.63 0.05
CA TYR A 43 -1.96 -1.90 0.63
C TYR A 43 -3.25 -2.70 0.65
N CYS A 44 -3.73 -3.18 -0.50
CA CYS A 44 -5.03 -3.86 -0.57
C CYS A 44 -4.95 -5.38 -0.35
N LYS A 45 -3.74 -5.95 -0.31
CA LYS A 45 -3.48 -7.39 -0.20
C LYS A 45 -4.01 -8.24 -1.38
N ASP A 46 -4.49 -7.61 -2.45
CA ASP A 46 -4.81 -8.31 -3.70
C ASP A 46 -3.55 -8.62 -4.51
N LYS A 47 -3.64 -9.66 -5.36
CA LYS A 47 -2.60 -9.97 -6.34
C LYS A 47 -2.45 -8.85 -7.38
N VAL A 48 -1.19 -8.52 -7.69
CA VAL A 48 -0.84 -7.65 -8.81
C VAL A 48 -0.64 -8.47 -10.08
N LEU A 49 -0.90 -7.85 -11.22
CA LEU A 49 -0.72 -8.48 -12.53
C LEU A 49 0.66 -8.15 -13.08
N MET A 50 1.36 -9.18 -13.58
CA MET A 50 2.56 -9.01 -14.40
C MET A 50 2.19 -8.64 -15.83
N GLU A 51 1.17 -9.28 -16.41
CA GLU A 51 0.67 -8.98 -17.74
C GLU A 51 -0.61 -8.15 -17.65
N TYR A 52 -0.64 -7.01 -18.32
CA TYR A 52 -1.72 -6.03 -18.16
C TYR A 52 -1.79 -5.05 -19.32
N GLY A 53 -2.97 -4.46 -19.51
CA GLY A 53 -3.22 -3.38 -20.45
C GLY A 53 -2.75 -2.00 -19.94
N LYS A 54 -2.83 -0.99 -20.81
CA LYS A 54 -2.52 0.39 -20.44
C LYS A 54 -3.44 0.85 -19.30
N ARG A 55 -2.84 1.36 -18.21
CA ARG A 55 -3.54 1.85 -17.01
C ARG A 55 -4.43 0.81 -16.30
N ASP A 56 -4.17 -0.48 -16.49
CA ASP A 56 -4.84 -1.52 -15.70
C ASP A 56 -4.63 -1.26 -14.19
N PRO A 57 -5.70 -1.18 -13.38
CA PRO A 57 -5.61 -0.88 -11.96
C PRO A 57 -4.84 -1.92 -11.15
N LYS A 58 -4.79 -3.18 -11.60
CA LYS A 58 -4.10 -4.28 -10.91
C LYS A 58 -2.64 -4.45 -11.33
N GLN A 59 -2.17 -3.71 -12.33
CA GLN A 59 -0.75 -3.80 -12.71
C GLN A 59 0.17 -3.49 -11.53
N TRP A 60 1.27 -4.22 -11.42
CA TRP A 60 2.28 -3.94 -10.39
C TRP A 60 2.95 -2.58 -10.62
N THR A 61 3.35 -1.93 -9.53
CA THR A 61 4.15 -0.71 -9.53
C THR A 61 5.14 -0.74 -8.36
N LEU A 62 6.22 0.02 -8.48
CA LEU A 62 7.00 0.47 -7.33
C LEU A 62 6.37 1.76 -6.80
N ASP A 63 6.02 1.76 -5.52
CA ASP A 63 5.53 2.95 -4.80
C ASP A 63 6.60 3.40 -3.82
N ARG A 64 6.91 4.71 -3.81
CA ARG A 64 7.98 5.28 -2.98
C ARG A 64 7.52 5.38 -1.54
N ILE A 65 8.29 4.86 -0.59
CA ILE A 65 7.97 4.96 0.84
C ILE A 65 8.06 6.43 1.26
N ASP A 66 9.21 7.05 0.99
CA ASP A 66 9.45 8.48 1.11
C ASP A 66 9.47 9.12 -0.29
N ASN A 67 8.62 10.13 -0.50
CA ASN A 67 8.51 10.84 -1.77
C ASN A 67 9.67 11.82 -2.02
N THR A 68 10.49 12.12 -1.02
CA THR A 68 11.70 12.94 -1.12
C THR A 68 12.91 12.14 -1.60
N MET A 69 12.82 10.81 -1.62
CA MET A 69 13.84 9.91 -2.15
C MET A 69 13.37 9.25 -3.45
N GLY A 70 14.31 8.92 -4.34
CA GLY A 70 14.02 8.20 -5.58
C GLY A 70 13.60 6.74 -5.36
N HIS A 71 13.40 6.01 -6.45
CA HIS A 71 13.10 4.58 -6.42
C HIS A 71 14.37 3.78 -6.08
N ASN A 72 14.76 3.84 -4.81
CA ASN A 72 15.91 3.14 -4.25
C ASN A 72 15.49 1.79 -3.65
N THR A 73 16.40 0.83 -3.55
CA THR A 73 16.11 -0.53 -3.04
C THR A 73 15.33 -0.52 -1.72
N ASN A 74 15.74 0.33 -0.78
CA ASN A 74 15.12 0.42 0.55
C ASN A 74 14.00 1.48 0.65
N ASN A 75 13.63 2.13 -0.45
CA ASN A 75 12.62 3.20 -0.48
C ASN A 75 11.41 2.85 -1.36
N VAL A 76 11.20 1.58 -1.69
CA VAL A 76 10.07 1.16 -2.52
C VAL A 76 9.34 -0.03 -1.95
N LEU A 77 8.07 -0.14 -2.32
CA LEU A 77 7.24 -1.31 -2.06
C LEU A 77 6.46 -1.71 -3.31
N ILE A 78 6.01 -2.96 -3.36
CA ILE A 78 5.12 -3.45 -4.43
C ILE A 78 3.68 -3.01 -4.13
N SER A 79 3.06 -2.29 -5.07
CA SER A 79 1.64 -1.95 -4.99
C SER A 79 0.95 -2.08 -6.35
N CYS A 80 -0.37 -2.29 -6.35
CA CYS A 80 -1.16 -2.15 -7.56
C CYS A 80 -1.30 -0.67 -7.95
N LEU A 81 -1.41 -0.38 -9.24
CA LEU A 81 -1.55 0.98 -9.74
C LEU A 81 -2.71 1.73 -9.08
N ALA A 82 -3.85 1.07 -8.86
CA ALA A 82 -5.00 1.71 -8.22
C ALA A 82 -4.69 2.21 -6.80
N CYS A 83 -3.91 1.46 -6.02
CA CYS A 83 -3.53 1.89 -4.68
C CYS A 83 -2.49 3.01 -4.73
N ASN A 84 -1.46 2.87 -5.58
CA ASN A 84 -0.42 3.90 -5.77
C ASN A 84 -1.03 5.27 -6.12
N LEU A 85 -1.94 5.30 -7.12
CA LEU A 85 -2.63 6.52 -7.54
C LEU A 85 -3.57 7.11 -6.46
N LYS A 86 -4.11 6.28 -5.57
CA LYS A 86 -4.96 6.72 -4.45
C LYS A 86 -4.16 7.19 -3.24
N ARG A 87 -2.98 6.61 -3.00
CA ARG A 87 -2.06 7.04 -1.94
C ARG A 87 -1.60 8.48 -2.18
N ARG A 88 -1.19 8.80 -3.41
CA ARG A 88 -0.64 10.11 -3.79
C ARG A 88 0.51 10.52 -2.86
N ASN A 89 0.34 11.61 -2.11
CA ASN A 89 1.32 12.16 -1.17
C ASN A 89 1.07 11.75 0.29
N ARG A 90 0.07 10.89 0.56
CA ARG A 90 -0.15 10.37 1.91
C ARG A 90 1.00 9.46 2.32
N THR A 91 1.38 9.50 3.60
CA THR A 91 2.37 8.56 4.13
C THR A 91 1.89 7.12 3.98
N VAL A 92 2.84 6.18 3.90
CA VAL A 92 2.52 4.76 3.75
C VAL A 92 1.60 4.29 4.88
N GLU A 93 1.91 4.69 6.11
CA GLU A 93 1.19 4.30 7.33
C GLU A 93 -0.25 4.81 7.31
N LYS A 94 -0.45 6.10 7.03
CA LYS A 94 -1.79 6.71 7.00
C LYS A 94 -2.66 6.09 5.91
N PHE A 95 -2.09 5.76 4.75
CA PHE A 95 -2.85 5.13 3.68
C PHE A 95 -3.16 3.67 4.01
N LEU A 96 -2.17 2.91 4.48
CA LEU A 96 -2.29 1.52 4.90
C LEU A 96 -3.38 1.33 5.95
N PHE A 97 -3.34 2.13 7.01
CA PHE A 97 -4.32 2.11 8.10
C PHE A 97 -5.75 2.18 7.56
N THR A 98 -6.04 3.17 6.72
CA THR A 98 -7.38 3.32 6.14
C THR A 98 -7.73 2.23 5.13
N LYS A 99 -6.74 1.65 4.44
CA LYS A 99 -6.98 0.68 3.38
C LYS A 99 -7.27 -0.73 3.92
N GLN A 100 -6.76 -1.05 5.10
CA GLN A 100 -6.92 -2.35 5.77
C GLN A 100 -7.87 -2.31 6.97
N LEU A 101 -8.45 -1.15 7.27
CA LEU A 101 -9.47 -1.03 8.31
C LEU A 101 -10.68 -1.90 7.96
N THR A 102 -11.02 -2.83 8.86
CA THR A 102 -12.24 -3.64 8.80
C THR A 102 -13.16 -3.19 9.93
N ILE A 103 -14.34 -2.67 9.58
CA ILE A 103 -15.36 -2.29 10.57
C ILE A 103 -16.39 -3.42 10.62
N ALA A 104 -16.44 -4.14 11.73
CA ALA A 104 -17.50 -5.12 12.00
C ALA A 104 -18.62 -4.44 12.80
N LYS A 105 -19.86 -4.57 12.35
CA LYS A 105 -21.03 -4.17 13.14
C LYS A 105 -21.25 -5.22 14.22
N VAL A 106 -21.02 -4.85 15.48
CA VAL A 106 -21.43 -5.68 16.62
C VAL A 106 -22.92 -5.46 16.84
N GLY A 107 -23.71 -6.53 16.83
CA GLY A 107 -25.15 -6.46 17.12
C GLY A 107 -25.35 -5.97 18.55
N GLY A 108 -26.00 -4.81 18.71
CA GLY A 108 -26.36 -4.31 20.03
C GLY A 108 -27.61 -5.02 20.54
N THR A 109 -27.46 -5.91 21.52
CA THR A 109 -28.50 -6.04 22.54
C THR A 109 -28.31 -4.88 23.53
N PRO A 110 -29.39 -4.16 23.92
CA PRO A 110 -29.30 -3.13 24.93
C PRO A 110 -28.67 -3.70 26.21
N PRO A 111 -27.89 -2.92 26.99
CA PRO A 111 -27.50 -3.32 28.32
C PRO A 111 -28.78 -3.48 29.15
N THR A 112 -29.18 -4.71 29.46
CA THR A 112 -30.16 -4.96 30.51
C THR A 112 -29.45 -4.72 31.84
N THR A 113 -29.41 -3.47 32.29
CA THR A 113 -29.14 -3.17 33.70
C THR A 113 -30.30 -3.75 34.50
N PRO A 114 -30.07 -4.65 35.48
CA PRO A 114 -31.08 -4.96 36.47
C PRO A 114 -31.39 -3.65 37.20
N ILE A 115 -32.64 -3.21 37.13
CA ILE A 115 -33.15 -2.24 38.08
C ILE A 115 -33.28 -3.03 39.39
N GLU A 116 -32.33 -2.85 40.31
CA GLU A 116 -32.55 -3.26 41.70
C GLU A 116 -33.65 -2.36 42.26
N ASN A 117 -34.87 -2.88 42.27
CA ASN A 117 -35.97 -2.32 43.05
C ASN A 117 -35.59 -2.48 44.52
N ASN A 118 -35.02 -1.43 45.11
CA ASN A 118 -34.95 -1.34 46.56
C ASN A 118 -36.29 -0.82 47.07
N ASP A 119 -37.30 -1.71 47.02
CA ASP A 119 -38.57 -1.51 47.68
C ASP A 119 -38.40 -1.77 49.19
N ILE A 120 -38.58 -0.67 49.91
CA ILE A 120 -38.87 -0.52 51.34
C ILE A 120 -39.67 -1.72 51.88
N ILE A 121 -39.10 -2.49 52.82
CA ILE A 121 -39.86 -3.17 53.88
C ILE A 121 -39.05 -3.22 55.19
N ARG A 122 -39.65 -2.58 56.21
CA ARG A 122 -39.38 -2.54 57.67
C ARG A 122 -38.44 -1.47 58.20
#